data_AF-A0A9X1VSS7-F1
#
_entry.id   AF-A0A9X1VSS7-F1
#
_cell.length_a   1.000
_cell.length_b   1.000
_cell.length_c   1.000
_cell.angle_alpha   90.00
_cell.angle_beta   90.00
_cell.angle_gamma   90.00
#
_symmetry.space_group_name_H-M   'P 1'
#
loop_
_entity.id
_entity.type
_entity.pdbx_description
1 polymer ?
#
loop_
_entity_poly.entity_id
_entity_poly.type
_entity_poly.pdbx_seq_one_letter_code
_entity_poly.pdbx_strand_id
1 'polypeptide(L)'
;MRTEIKYLELKSGFSGNGPAWIGLVSFSKSGKTIYFDGKAFQRMGSARIQGNFMDIESGNEYWISGVKKDLSDRHKFGGGKVLVEKRILSEYLQIIGKSELPKTDFELTEVNVEIPIERINEIENEKYETSEFGADLHFREPNELSNAEIEFVIAELIEDEKSARFNKGRRFTKKKRLEFEAELEKREIKNVG
;
A
#
# COMPACT_ATOMS: atom_id res chain seq x y z
N MET A 1 -10.75 6.67 -17.78
CA MET A 1 -9.85 6.99 -16.65
C MET A 1 -8.86 8.02 -17.12
N ARG A 2 -8.41 8.95 -16.25
CA ARG A 2 -7.34 9.89 -16.61
C ARG A 2 -6.02 9.12 -16.74
N THR A 3 -5.20 9.45 -17.73
CA THR A 3 -3.88 8.83 -17.92
C THR A 3 -2.75 9.86 -17.92
N GLU A 4 -1.56 9.48 -17.45
CA GLU A 4 -0.36 10.32 -17.49
C GLU A 4 0.90 9.47 -17.67
N ILE A 5 1.93 10.01 -18.33
CA ILE A 5 3.26 9.39 -18.33
C ILE A 5 3.94 9.65 -16.98
N LYS A 6 4.38 8.58 -16.31
CA LYS A 6 5.05 8.65 -15.01
C LYS A 6 6.34 7.87 -15.00
N TYR A 7 7.24 8.28 -14.11
CA TYR A 7 8.35 7.49 -13.63
C TYR A 7 7.91 6.66 -12.42
N LEU A 8 8.30 5.39 -12.36
CA LEU A 8 8.04 4.46 -11.27
C LEU A 8 9.34 3.74 -10.90
N GLU A 9 9.72 3.68 -9.63
CA GLU A 9 10.90 2.95 -9.15
C GLU A 9 10.55 2.11 -7.93
N LEU A 10 10.88 0.82 -7.97
CA LEU A 10 10.76 -0.06 -6.81
C LEU A 10 11.80 0.33 -5.75
N LYS A 11 11.35 0.62 -4.54
CA LYS A 11 12.20 1.03 -3.41
C LYS A 11 12.43 -0.10 -2.42
N SER A 12 11.42 -0.94 -2.18
CA SER A 12 11.55 -2.10 -1.29
C SER A 12 12.71 -3.00 -1.71
N GLY A 13 13.67 -3.21 -0.80
CA GLY A 13 14.83 -4.06 -1.04
C GLY A 13 15.97 -3.41 -1.84
N PHE A 14 15.88 -2.11 -2.18
CA PHE A 14 16.88 -1.43 -3.00
C PHE A 14 17.32 -0.09 -2.41
N SER A 15 18.58 0.27 -2.60
CA SER A 15 19.15 1.56 -2.15
C SER A 15 19.37 2.52 -3.33
N GLY A 16 18.30 2.75 -4.11
CA GLY A 16 18.31 3.66 -5.27
C GLY A 16 18.58 3.01 -6.63
N ASN A 17 18.83 1.70 -6.65
CA ASN A 17 19.10 0.90 -7.85
C ASN A 17 17.99 -0.11 -8.16
N GLY A 18 16.77 0.14 -7.67
CA GLY A 18 15.65 -0.75 -7.93
C GLY A 18 15.21 -0.69 -9.40
N PRO A 19 14.55 -1.75 -9.89
CA PRO A 19 13.87 -1.71 -11.19
C PRO A 19 13.01 -0.44 -11.32
N ALA A 20 13.12 0.22 -12.48
CA ALA A 20 12.39 1.44 -12.74
C ALA A 20 11.80 1.46 -14.15
N TRP A 21 10.69 2.17 -14.28
CA TRP A 21 9.90 2.26 -15.49
C TRP A 21 9.52 3.71 -15.79
N ILE A 22 9.35 3.98 -17.07
CA ILE A 22 8.59 5.11 -17.57
C ILE A 22 7.43 4.54 -18.39
N GLY A 23 6.22 4.86 -17.97
CA GLY A 23 5.02 4.21 -18.50
C GLY A 23 3.77 5.08 -18.43
N LEU A 24 2.77 4.71 -19.23
CA LEU A 24 1.45 5.33 -19.20
C LEU A 24 0.65 4.74 -18.06
N VAL A 25 0.39 5.55 -17.04
CA VAL A 25 -0.40 5.11 -15.89
C VAL A 25 -1.84 5.57 -16.02
N SER A 26 -2.76 4.77 -15.49
CA SER A 26 -4.18 5.12 -15.38
C SER A 26 -4.54 5.45 -13.94
N PHE A 27 -5.33 6.50 -13.73
CA PHE A 27 -5.83 6.86 -12.41
C PHE A 27 -7.25 6.29 -12.21
N SER A 28 -7.49 5.76 -11.01
CA SER A 28 -8.84 5.56 -10.47
C SER A 28 -9.68 6.84 -10.56
N LYS A 29 -11.02 6.69 -10.49
CA LYS A 29 -11.95 7.83 -10.53
C LYS A 29 -11.66 8.87 -9.45
N SER A 30 -11.25 8.43 -8.26
CA SER A 30 -10.89 9.30 -7.13
C SER A 30 -9.47 9.89 -7.24
N GLY A 31 -8.65 9.40 -8.17
CA GLY A 31 -7.25 9.78 -8.32
C GLY A 31 -6.31 9.20 -7.24
N LYS A 32 -6.82 8.39 -6.30
CA LYS A 32 -6.04 7.86 -5.17
C LYS A 32 -5.19 6.64 -5.53
N THR A 33 -5.67 5.84 -6.49
CA THR A 33 -5.00 4.64 -7.00
C THR A 33 -4.49 4.88 -8.41
N ILE A 34 -3.27 4.44 -8.66
CA ILE A 34 -2.60 4.42 -9.97
C ILE A 34 -2.52 2.97 -10.46
N TYR A 35 -2.78 2.73 -11.74
CA TYR A 35 -2.65 1.43 -12.37
C TYR A 35 -1.57 1.46 -13.44
N PHE A 36 -0.68 0.48 -13.41
CA PHE A 36 0.39 0.31 -14.39
C PHE A 36 0.88 -1.14 -14.38
N ASP A 37 1.13 -1.71 -15.56
CA ASP A 37 1.68 -3.06 -15.74
C ASP A 37 0.93 -4.15 -14.95
N GLY A 38 -0.40 -4.13 -15.07
CA GLY A 38 -1.28 -5.07 -14.37
C GLY A 38 -1.23 -4.97 -12.84
N LYS A 39 -0.72 -3.87 -12.27
CA LYS A 39 -0.63 -3.62 -10.81
C LYS A 39 -1.43 -2.39 -10.42
N ALA A 40 -1.77 -2.30 -9.14
CA ALA A 40 -2.41 -1.13 -8.55
C ALA A 40 -1.59 -0.58 -7.38
N PHE A 41 -1.37 0.73 -7.42
CA PHE A 41 -0.54 1.45 -6.48
C PHE A 41 -1.39 2.45 -5.72
N GLN A 42 -1.43 2.31 -4.40
CA GLN A 42 -2.13 3.23 -3.52
C GLN A 42 -1.18 4.28 -2.97
N ARG A 43 -1.60 5.54 -2.96
CA ARG A 43 -0.78 6.63 -2.42
C ARG A 43 -0.56 6.45 -0.92
N MET A 44 0.69 6.51 -0.50
CA MET A 44 1.07 6.42 0.91
C MET A 44 1.03 7.79 1.58
N GLY A 45 0.65 7.81 2.85
CA GLY A 45 0.75 9.01 3.70
C GLY A 45 2.20 9.40 4.01
N SER A 46 2.39 10.57 4.62
CA SER A 46 3.70 11.22 4.86
C SER A 46 4.65 10.52 5.84
N ALA A 47 4.31 9.33 6.34
CA ALA A 47 5.07 8.64 7.39
C ALA A 47 6.14 7.67 6.86
N ARG A 48 6.17 7.38 5.56
CA ARG A 48 7.11 6.42 4.96
C ARG A 48 8.16 7.13 4.13
N ILE A 49 9.41 6.72 4.31
CA ILE A 49 10.60 7.49 3.89
C ILE A 49 11.12 7.06 2.51
N GLN A 50 10.90 5.80 2.11
CA GLN A 50 11.55 5.24 0.91
C GLN A 50 10.73 5.43 -0.37
N GLY A 51 9.43 5.10 -0.34
CA GLY A 51 8.49 5.32 -1.44
C GLY A 51 7.33 6.26 -1.07
N ASN A 52 6.55 6.66 -2.08
CA ASN A 52 5.34 7.47 -1.92
C ASN A 52 4.06 6.76 -2.40
N PHE A 53 4.18 5.54 -2.94
CA PHE A 53 3.09 4.63 -3.28
C PHE A 53 3.43 3.22 -2.81
N MET A 54 2.40 2.40 -2.58
CA MET A 54 2.52 0.99 -2.25
C MET A 54 1.74 0.17 -3.27
N ASP A 55 2.35 -0.90 -3.77
CA ASP A 55 1.61 -1.92 -4.52
C ASP A 55 0.65 -2.65 -3.58
N ILE A 56 -0.64 -2.67 -3.94
CA ILE A 56 -1.72 -3.23 -3.11
C ILE A 56 -1.52 -4.73 -2.89
N GLU A 57 -0.99 -5.45 -3.88
CA GLU A 57 -0.86 -6.91 -3.83
C GLU A 57 0.40 -7.33 -3.06
N SER A 58 1.56 -6.76 -3.42
CA SER A 58 2.84 -7.18 -2.82
C SER A 58 3.23 -6.41 -1.54
N GLY A 59 2.59 -5.28 -1.25
CA GLY A 59 2.98 -4.38 -0.16
C GLY A 59 4.31 -3.65 -0.40
N ASN A 60 4.91 -3.77 -1.58
CA ASN A 60 6.17 -3.13 -1.91
C ASN A 60 6.01 -1.61 -2.09
N GLU A 61 7.00 -0.86 -1.61
CA GLU A 61 7.05 0.59 -1.73
C GLU A 61 7.66 0.99 -3.07
N TYR A 62 7.00 1.94 -3.74
CA TYR A 62 7.41 2.52 -5.01
C TYR A 62 7.55 4.04 -4.87
N TRP A 63 8.51 4.59 -5.60
CA TRP A 63 8.56 6.01 -5.89
C TRP A 63 7.91 6.27 -7.24
N ILE A 64 6.81 7.02 -7.25
CA ILE A 64 6.09 7.40 -8.47
C ILE A 64 6.05 8.93 -8.57
N SER A 65 6.54 9.46 -9.70
CA SER A 65 6.59 10.90 -9.97
C SER A 65 6.32 11.20 -11.45
N GLY A 66 6.15 12.48 -11.78
CA GLY A 66 6.23 12.91 -13.18
C GLY A 66 7.61 12.65 -13.75
N VAL A 67 7.68 12.43 -15.07
CA VAL A 67 8.95 12.31 -15.79
C VAL A 67 9.64 13.66 -15.90
N LYS A 68 10.98 13.67 -15.85
CA LYS A 68 11.79 14.86 -16.01
C LYS A 68 12.37 14.98 -17.41
N LYS A 69 12.44 16.22 -17.91
CA LYS A 69 13.01 16.51 -19.24
C LYS A 69 14.52 16.31 -19.31
N ASP A 70 15.20 16.45 -18.17
CA ASP A 70 16.66 16.34 -18.06
C ASP A 70 17.15 14.90 -17.82
N LEU A 71 16.24 13.92 -17.85
CA LEU A 71 16.52 12.49 -17.63
C LEU A 71 17.04 12.16 -16.22
N SER A 72 16.92 13.08 -15.25
CA SER A 72 17.36 12.89 -13.86
C SER A 72 16.30 12.24 -12.96
N ASP A 73 15.40 11.43 -13.53
CA ASP A 73 14.31 10.78 -12.79
C ASP A 73 14.85 9.86 -11.69
N ARG A 74 15.85 9.05 -12.04
CA ARG A 74 16.55 8.19 -11.09
C ARG A 74 17.46 9.03 -10.18
N HIS A 75 17.59 8.59 -8.93
CA HIS A 75 18.49 9.20 -7.97
C HIS A 75 19.95 9.23 -8.50
N LYS A 76 20.71 10.29 -8.18
CA LYS A 76 22.09 10.50 -8.69
C LYS A 76 23.08 9.36 -8.42
N PHE A 77 22.86 8.59 -7.36
CA PHE A 77 23.67 7.43 -6.99
C PHE A 77 22.95 6.10 -7.26
N GLY A 78 21.79 6.16 -7.91
CA GLY A 78 21.08 5.01 -8.42
C GLY A 78 21.74 4.46 -9.67
N GLY A 79 21.58 3.16 -9.91
CA GLY A 79 22.08 2.50 -11.11
C GLY A 79 20.99 1.67 -11.78
N GLY A 80 21.32 1.12 -12.95
CA GLY A 80 20.44 0.27 -13.74
C GLY A 80 19.61 1.06 -14.76
N LYS A 81 19.22 0.37 -15.83
CA LYS A 81 18.42 0.96 -16.90
C LYS A 81 17.00 1.27 -16.42
N VAL A 82 16.41 2.29 -17.01
CA VAL A 82 14.99 2.63 -16.87
C VAL A 82 14.25 2.04 -18.07
N LEU A 83 13.24 1.22 -17.78
CA LEU A 83 12.45 0.55 -18.81
C LEU A 83 11.37 1.51 -19.33
N VAL A 84 11.39 1.83 -20.61
CA VAL A 84 10.41 2.70 -21.26
C VAL A 84 9.39 1.85 -21.97
N GLU A 85 8.12 2.05 -21.63
CA GLU A 85 7.02 1.38 -22.29
C GLU A 85 6.97 1.73 -23.80
N LYS A 86 6.92 0.71 -24.66
CA LYS A 86 6.95 0.87 -26.13
C LYS A 86 5.87 1.82 -26.67
N ARG A 87 4.64 1.77 -26.13
CA ARG A 87 3.48 2.53 -26.65
C ARG A 87 3.63 4.04 -26.51
N ILE A 88 4.36 4.49 -25.50
CA ILE A 88 4.55 5.92 -25.21
C ILE A 88 5.84 6.49 -25.80
N LEU A 89 6.64 5.69 -26.52
CA LEU A 89 7.97 6.11 -26.96
C LEU A 89 7.95 7.47 -27.69
N SER A 90 7.02 7.65 -28.63
CA SER A 90 6.91 8.90 -29.40
C SER A 90 6.61 10.11 -28.50
N GLU A 91 5.65 9.97 -27.59
CA GLU A 91 5.25 11.04 -26.66
C GLU A 91 6.37 11.34 -25.64
N TYR A 92 7.01 10.29 -25.11
CA TYR A 92 8.13 10.44 -24.18
C TYR A 92 9.32 11.14 -24.83
N LEU A 93 9.67 10.80 -26.08
CA LEU A 93 10.72 11.47 -26.86
C LEU A 93 10.45 12.97 -27.03
N GLN A 94 9.18 13.35 -27.27
CA GLN A 94 8.78 14.76 -27.33
C GLN A 94 8.96 15.46 -25.98
N ILE A 95 8.60 14.81 -24.86
CA ILE A 95 8.75 15.36 -23.51
C ILE A 95 10.22 15.68 -23.21
N ILE A 96 11.13 14.78 -23.56
CA ILE A 96 12.58 14.92 -23.29
C ILE A 96 13.35 15.66 -24.40
N GLY A 97 12.67 16.03 -25.50
CA GLY A 97 13.29 16.74 -26.63
C GLY A 97 14.39 15.93 -27.33
N LYS A 98 14.21 14.62 -27.48
CA LYS A 98 15.18 13.72 -28.16
C LYS A 98 14.56 13.09 -29.40
N SER A 99 15.38 12.83 -30.41
CA SER A 99 14.97 12.07 -31.61
C SER A 99 14.98 10.56 -31.39
N GLU A 100 15.80 10.09 -30.44
CA GLU A 100 15.95 8.67 -30.12
C GLU A 100 16.18 8.45 -28.62
N LEU A 101 15.84 7.25 -28.15
CA LEU A 101 15.96 6.88 -26.76
C LEU A 101 17.43 6.56 -26.43
N PRO A 102 18.04 7.18 -25.40
CA PRO A 102 19.43 6.88 -25.02
C PRO A 102 19.58 5.45 -24.49
N LYS A 103 20.10 4.55 -25.33
CA LYS A 103 20.17 3.10 -25.04
C LYS A 103 21.08 2.72 -23.86
N THR A 104 21.95 3.65 -23.45
CA THR A 104 22.85 3.48 -22.29
C THR A 104 22.04 3.37 -21.00
N ASP A 105 21.08 4.28 -20.82
CA ASP A 105 20.33 4.43 -19.57
C ASP A 105 18.89 3.88 -19.69
N PHE A 106 18.41 3.65 -20.90
CA PHE A 106 17.03 3.26 -21.16
C PHE A 106 16.93 2.02 -22.05
N GLU A 107 15.86 1.27 -21.86
CA GLU A 107 15.54 0.08 -22.66
C GLU A 107 14.04 -0.01 -22.88
N LEU A 108 13.61 -0.46 -24.05
CA LEU A 108 12.19 -0.59 -24.37
C LEU A 108 11.60 -1.86 -23.77
N THR A 109 10.43 -1.74 -23.15
CA THR A 109 9.69 -2.87 -22.58
C THR A 109 8.24 -2.90 -23.04
N GLU A 110 7.67 -4.09 -23.07
CA GLU A 110 6.22 -4.28 -23.06
C GLU A 110 5.72 -4.30 -21.62
N VAL A 111 4.45 -3.93 -21.45
CA VAL A 111 3.79 -3.88 -20.15
C VAL A 111 2.39 -4.47 -20.30
N ASN A 112 1.85 -5.03 -19.23
CA ASN A 112 0.45 -5.43 -19.22
C ASN A 112 -0.45 -4.18 -19.18
N VAL A 113 -1.29 -4.05 -20.21
CA VAL A 113 -2.18 -2.90 -20.41
C VAL A 113 -3.53 -3.07 -19.72
N GLU A 114 -3.84 -4.28 -19.27
CA GLU A 114 -5.07 -4.60 -18.56
C GLU A 114 -5.07 -3.94 -17.17
N ILE A 115 -6.15 -3.25 -16.85
CA ILE A 115 -6.33 -2.60 -15.56
C ILE A 115 -7.05 -3.60 -14.63
N PRO A 116 -6.42 -4.07 -13.54
CA PRO A 116 -6.93 -5.16 -12.72
C PRO A 116 -8.02 -4.70 -11.73
N ILE A 117 -9.06 -3.99 -12.19
CA ILE A 117 -10.04 -3.37 -11.29
C ILE A 117 -10.77 -4.42 -10.44
N GLU A 118 -11.28 -5.49 -11.06
CA GLU A 118 -12.03 -6.53 -10.37
C GLU A 118 -11.15 -7.24 -9.33
N ARG A 119 -9.97 -7.70 -9.74
CA ARG A 119 -8.98 -8.34 -8.84
C ARG A 119 -8.59 -7.45 -7.66
N ILE A 120 -8.39 -6.15 -7.88
CA ILE A 120 -8.01 -5.23 -6.81
C ILE A 120 -9.19 -4.94 -5.87
N ASN A 121 -10.41 -4.83 -6.40
CA ASN A 121 -11.59 -4.69 -5.55
C ASN A 121 -11.80 -5.93 -4.68
N GLU A 122 -11.57 -7.13 -5.18
CA GLU A 122 -11.64 -8.38 -4.38
C GLU A 122 -10.66 -8.32 -3.21
N ILE A 123 -9.39 -8.00 -3.46
CA ILE A 123 -8.36 -7.88 -2.41
C ILE A 123 -8.70 -6.78 -1.40
N GLU A 124 -9.20 -5.63 -1.86
CA GLU A 124 -9.61 -4.56 -0.97
C GLU A 124 -10.84 -4.95 -0.15
N ASN A 125 -11.81 -5.66 -0.74
CA ASN A 125 -13.01 -6.14 -0.05
C ASN A 125 -12.70 -7.29 0.92
N GLU A 126 -11.72 -8.14 0.65
CA GLU A 126 -11.24 -9.16 1.60
C GLU A 126 -10.69 -8.52 2.88
N LYS A 127 -10.03 -7.36 2.79
CA LYS A 127 -9.63 -6.58 3.99
C LYS A 127 -10.83 -6.06 4.79
N TYR A 128 -12.01 -6.03 4.17
CA TYR A 128 -13.28 -5.63 4.77
C TYR A 128 -14.27 -6.79 4.83
N GLU A 129 -13.83 -8.05 4.67
CA GLU A 129 -14.72 -9.17 4.92
C GLU A 129 -15.30 -8.94 6.31
N THR A 130 -16.63 -8.89 6.34
CA THR A 130 -17.41 -8.53 7.51
C THR A 130 -16.95 -9.42 8.63
N SER A 131 -16.21 -8.83 9.57
CA SER A 131 -16.06 -9.42 10.89
C SER A 131 -17.46 -9.85 11.32
N GLU A 132 -17.59 -11.10 11.80
CA GLU A 132 -18.84 -11.63 12.38
C GLU A 132 -19.40 -10.68 13.45
N PHE A 133 -18.52 -9.84 14.00
CA PHE A 133 -18.76 -8.89 15.06
C PHE A 133 -18.62 -7.43 14.58
N GLY A 134 -19.55 -6.57 15.01
CA GLY A 134 -19.55 -5.16 14.64
C GLY A 134 -18.38 -4.37 15.25
N ALA A 135 -17.91 -3.33 14.55
CA ALA A 135 -16.86 -2.44 15.07
C ALA A 135 -17.28 -1.66 16.32
N ASP A 136 -18.58 -1.65 16.65
CA ASP A 136 -19.13 -1.00 17.84
C ASP A 136 -18.78 -1.72 19.15
N LEU A 137 -18.40 -3.01 19.08
CA LEU A 137 -18.05 -3.80 20.27
C LEU A 137 -16.92 -3.19 21.10
N HIS A 138 -15.99 -2.49 20.44
CA HIS A 138 -14.92 -1.73 21.10
C HIS A 138 -15.44 -0.69 22.09
N PHE A 139 -16.66 -0.18 21.92
CA PHE A 139 -17.21 0.88 22.76
C PHE A 139 -18.15 0.36 23.84
N ARG A 140 -18.40 -0.95 23.87
CA ARG A 140 -19.28 -1.60 24.85
C ARG A 140 -18.47 -2.07 26.05
N GLU A 141 -19.15 -2.20 27.17
CA GLU A 141 -18.53 -2.71 28.39
C GLU A 141 -18.33 -4.23 28.27
N PRO A 142 -17.21 -4.82 28.75
CA PRO A 142 -16.92 -6.24 28.57
C PRO A 142 -18.02 -7.18 29.10
N ASN A 143 -18.72 -6.77 30.15
CA ASN A 143 -19.81 -7.56 30.74
C ASN A 143 -21.09 -7.62 29.89
N GLU A 144 -21.21 -6.77 28.86
CA GLU A 144 -22.35 -6.73 27.94
C GLU A 144 -22.17 -7.65 26.71
N LEU A 145 -20.99 -8.25 26.58
CA LEU A 145 -20.58 -9.04 25.43
C LEU A 145 -20.55 -10.54 25.75
N SER A 146 -20.81 -11.38 24.75
CA SER A 146 -20.56 -12.82 24.80
C SER A 146 -19.06 -13.14 24.83
N ASN A 147 -18.70 -14.37 25.18
CA ASN A 147 -17.28 -14.75 25.22
C ASN A 147 -16.62 -14.65 23.84
N ALA A 148 -17.31 -15.04 22.76
CA ALA A 148 -16.82 -14.93 21.40
C ALA A 148 -16.57 -13.46 20.99
N GLU A 149 -17.49 -12.55 21.36
CA GLU A 149 -17.33 -11.11 21.15
C GLU A 149 -16.14 -10.54 21.93
N ILE A 150 -15.92 -10.98 23.17
CA ILE A 150 -14.76 -10.57 23.99
C ILE A 150 -13.45 -11.07 23.36
N GLU A 151 -13.38 -12.34 22.97
CA GLU A 151 -12.21 -12.93 22.30
C GLU A 151 -11.87 -12.20 21.00
N PHE A 152 -12.89 -11.85 20.22
CA PHE A 152 -12.74 -11.04 19.01
C PHE A 152 -12.14 -9.66 19.30
N VAL A 153 -12.70 -8.91 20.26
CA VAL A 153 -12.19 -7.57 20.62
C VAL A 153 -10.76 -7.65 21.15
N ILE A 154 -10.41 -8.69 21.93
CA ILE A 154 -9.04 -8.91 22.40
C ILE A 154 -8.08 -9.10 21.21
N ALA A 155 -8.45 -9.91 20.21
CA ALA A 155 -7.62 -10.16 19.04
C ALA A 155 -7.32 -8.87 18.25
N GLU A 156 -8.33 -8.03 18.00
CA GLU A 156 -8.14 -6.74 17.33
C GLU A 156 -7.26 -5.79 18.16
N LEU A 157 -7.49 -5.70 19.48
CA LEU A 157 -6.67 -4.85 20.36
C LEU A 157 -5.19 -5.30 20.42
N ILE A 158 -4.90 -6.59 20.24
CA ILE A 158 -3.53 -7.11 20.13
C ILE A 158 -2.87 -6.61 18.84
N GLU A 159 -3.59 -6.63 17.71
CA GLU A 159 -3.07 -6.12 16.44
C GLU A 159 -2.82 -4.61 16.50
N ASP A 160 -3.76 -3.85 17.06
CA ASP A 160 -3.62 -2.42 17.31
C ASP A 160 -2.43 -2.11 18.23
N GLU A 161 -2.20 -2.90 19.29
CA GLU A 161 -1.06 -2.73 20.19
C GLU A 161 0.27 -2.91 19.44
N LYS A 162 0.34 -3.90 18.53
CA LYS A 162 1.51 -4.19 17.70
C LYS A 162 1.76 -3.10 16.66
N SER A 163 0.70 -2.59 16.04
CA SER A 163 0.78 -1.57 14.97
C SER A 163 0.93 -0.14 15.52
N ALA A 164 0.67 0.08 16.82
CA ALA A 164 0.72 1.40 17.44
C ALA A 164 2.09 2.09 17.34
N ARG A 165 2.11 3.21 16.63
CA ARG A 165 3.30 4.08 16.43
C ARG A 165 3.77 4.79 17.71
N PHE A 166 2.85 5.18 18.59
CA PHE A 166 3.14 5.99 19.77
C PHE A 166 2.91 5.22 21.07
N ASN A 167 3.84 5.37 22.02
CA ASN A 167 3.77 4.69 23.33
C ASN A 167 2.48 5.03 24.10
N LYS A 168 1.95 6.25 23.98
CA LYS A 168 0.70 6.65 24.65
C LYS A 168 -0.50 5.87 24.12
N GLY A 169 -0.63 5.74 22.79
CA GLY A 169 -1.69 4.94 22.16
C GLY A 169 -1.57 3.47 22.53
N ARG A 170 -0.37 2.90 22.42
CA ARG A 170 -0.10 1.51 22.80
C ARG A 170 -0.52 1.20 24.25
N ARG A 171 -0.18 2.07 25.20
CA ARG A 171 -0.57 1.91 26.62
C ARG A 171 -2.07 1.97 26.82
N PHE A 172 -2.77 2.83 26.07
CA PHE A 172 -4.23 2.92 26.13
C PHE A 172 -4.88 1.64 25.60
N THR A 173 -4.48 1.18 24.40
CA THR A 173 -4.96 -0.07 23.80
C THR A 173 -4.70 -1.27 24.71
N LYS A 174 -3.50 -1.35 25.28
CA LYS A 174 -3.14 -2.40 26.24
C LYS A 174 -4.04 -2.40 27.49
N LYS A 175 -4.31 -1.23 28.06
CA LYS A 175 -5.17 -1.12 29.24
C LYS A 175 -6.58 -1.65 28.92
N LYS A 176 -7.13 -1.23 27.80
CA LYS A 176 -8.44 -1.68 27.33
C LYS A 176 -8.46 -3.19 27.12
N ARG A 177 -7.45 -3.77 26.46
CA ARG A 177 -7.32 -5.22 26.29
C ARG A 177 -7.36 -5.99 27.62
N LEU A 178 -6.65 -5.50 28.63
CA LEU A 178 -6.63 -6.11 29.97
C LEU A 178 -8.01 -6.10 30.66
N GLU A 179 -8.85 -5.10 30.39
CA GLU A 179 -10.22 -5.04 30.94
C GLU A 179 -11.11 -6.15 30.35
N PHE A 180 -10.96 -6.44 29.05
CA PHE A 180 -11.65 -7.53 28.38
C PHE A 180 -11.14 -8.91 28.80
N GLU A 181 -9.81 -9.08 28.91
CA GLU A 181 -9.18 -10.33 29.41
C GLU A 181 -9.65 -10.68 30.83
N ALA A 182 -9.73 -9.69 31.71
CA ALA A 182 -10.18 -9.90 33.10
C ALA A 182 -11.65 -10.34 33.21
N GLU A 183 -12.54 -9.85 32.33
CA GLU A 183 -13.93 -10.30 32.30
C GLU A 183 -14.04 -11.74 31.79
N LEU A 184 -13.23 -12.14 30.81
CA LEU A 184 -13.18 -13.52 30.32
C LEU A 184 -12.70 -14.49 31.42
N GLU A 185 -11.60 -14.17 32.08
CA GLU A 185 -11.04 -14.96 33.20
C GLU A 185 -12.06 -15.12 34.35
N LYS A 186 -12.76 -14.04 34.69
CA LYS A 186 -13.83 -14.05 35.71
C LYS A 186 -14.99 -14.99 35.35
N ARG A 187 -15.30 -15.16 34.06
CA ARG A 187 -16.36 -16.08 33.59
C ARG A 187 -15.89 -17.52 33.62
N GLU A 188 -14.64 -17.80 33.26
CA GLU A 188 -14.06 -19.14 33.36
C GLU A 188 -14.07 -19.66 34.80
N ILE A 189 -13.68 -18.82 35.77
CA ILE A 189 -13.69 -19.18 37.20
C ILE A 189 -15.11 -19.52 37.69
N LYS A 190 -16.15 -18.85 37.18
CA LYS A 190 -17.56 -19.11 37.56
C LYS A 190 -18.13 -20.39 36.98
N ASN A 191 -17.58 -20.90 35.88
CA ASN A 191 -18.08 -22.11 35.21
C ASN A 191 -17.44 -23.40 35.76
N VAL A 192 -16.44 -23.28 36.64
CA VAL A 192 -15.66 -24.41 37.21
C VAL A 192 -16.09 -24.74 38.66
N GLY A 193 -17.02 -23.98 39.25
CA GLY A 193 -17.59 -24.22 40.59
C GLY A 193 -19.04 -24.64 40.56
#